data_AF-B4CYU5-F1
#
_entry.id   AF-B4CYU5-F1
#
_cell.length_a   1.000
_cell.length_b   1.000
_cell.length_c   1.000
_cell.angle_alpha   90.00
_cell.angle_beta   90.00
_cell.angle_gamma   90.00
#
_symmetry.space_group_name_H-M   'P 1'
#
loop_
_entity.id
_entity.type
_entity.pdbx_description
1 polymer ?
#
loop_
_entity_poly.entity_id
_entity_poly.type
_entity_poly.pdbx_seq_one_letter_code
_entity_poly.pdbx_strand_id
1 'polypeptide(L)'
;MKFIHSCLFAGLMLGLASCAQYATVSERRPQFRPIRSTVGTLVKAEQAIAVGVAKERSHPRQALGDLLTAADEAAQQLEHNPRDAAARDAYNFAASRVFETIRRAKLDPWTQPLRVPAPGGDYLLTNRPPKQRVADPSLYDFTPADQFDVKGTYVTERTVKPGVGAPLVAVGKAPRRDAAQQFAPERTYYGITAVLHFEPGRDKTGARHVVVAFEDPLAVETTSLDGGIFPLAADFTVPLAVMLARENPKKLEIARVLWPERYAGTAHIVRLQAYDPNKTVVIVTHGLMDSPATWTPMINKLRGDPFIRAHYQFWFYSYPSGYPYPYSAAIMREQLDAAEKRFPLHKKIVLIGHSMGSLISRLMITDSGDKLWMGTFRKPPSQTHFSPHAQKMLEESLIFKHRPEVGRVIFISGPHQGSEMATGWVGRLASRLIKSPAMLMKIGGEVRNAMLQDSTILRLGSVPNSVDTLAPNNRFVKLINTVPLTPGIPYHSIMGDRGKGGNKDRTPPVSTDGVVPYWSSHLDGAQSELIVPSNHSAHQNPQAIAEVRRILRQNAGAAGNN
;
A
#
# COMPACT_ATOMS: atom_id res chain seq x y z
N MET A 1 -8.01 50.91 -20.08
CA MET A 1 -8.98 49.78 -20.00
C MET A 1 -8.44 48.48 -20.63
N LYS A 2 -7.25 48.00 -20.23
CA LYS A 2 -6.68 46.70 -20.66
C LYS A 2 -5.87 46.03 -19.53
N PHE A 3 -6.38 46.06 -18.30
CA PHE A 3 -5.68 45.50 -17.13
C PHE A 3 -6.60 44.74 -16.15
N ILE A 4 -7.73 44.22 -16.63
CA ILE A 4 -8.68 43.46 -15.79
C ILE A 4 -8.89 42.01 -16.28
N HIS A 5 -8.41 41.65 -17.48
CA HIS A 5 -8.66 40.32 -18.06
C HIS A 5 -7.60 39.24 -17.78
N SER A 6 -6.53 39.53 -17.02
CA SER A 6 -5.47 38.54 -16.70
C SER A 6 -5.57 37.93 -15.30
N CYS A 7 -6.43 38.44 -14.42
CA CYS A 7 -6.58 37.91 -13.06
C CYS A 7 -7.59 36.76 -12.94
N LEU A 8 -8.46 36.53 -13.93
CA LEU A 8 -9.44 35.43 -13.88
C LEU A 8 -8.90 34.08 -14.40
N PHE A 9 -7.77 34.05 -15.13
CA PHE A 9 -7.24 32.80 -15.68
C PHE A 9 -6.16 32.12 -14.83
N ALA A 10 -5.51 32.85 -13.90
CA ALA A 10 -4.47 32.28 -13.04
C ALA A 10 -5.04 31.60 -11.77
N GLY A 11 -6.28 31.91 -11.38
CA GLY A 11 -6.97 31.28 -10.24
C GLY A 11 -7.59 29.91 -10.55
N LEU A 12 -7.73 29.54 -11.83
CA LEU A 12 -8.38 28.28 -12.24
C LEU A 12 -7.43 27.07 -12.30
N MET A 13 -6.10 27.26 -12.26
CA MET A 13 -5.12 26.17 -12.41
C MET A 13 -4.67 25.54 -11.07
N LEU A 14 -5.03 26.12 -9.92
CA LEU A 14 -4.76 25.57 -8.58
C LEU A 14 -5.98 24.93 -7.91
N GLY A 15 -7.09 24.82 -8.66
CA GLY A 15 -8.38 24.33 -8.17
C GLY A 15 -9.08 23.34 -9.10
N LEU A 16 -8.41 22.82 -10.13
CA LEU A 16 -8.86 21.57 -10.77
C LEU A 16 -8.45 20.42 -9.86
N ALA A 17 -9.11 20.33 -8.70
CA ALA A 17 -9.26 19.06 -8.01
C ALA A 17 -9.90 18.14 -9.05
N SER A 18 -9.06 17.35 -9.72
CA SER A 18 -9.51 16.36 -10.69
C SER A 18 -10.69 15.62 -10.06
N CYS A 19 -11.87 15.68 -10.69
CA CYS A 19 -13.04 14.91 -10.30
C CYS A 19 -12.75 13.40 -10.30
N ALA A 20 -11.59 12.97 -10.79
CA ALA A 20 -11.15 11.60 -10.72
C ALA A 20 -10.91 11.17 -9.25
N GLN A 21 -11.62 10.11 -8.86
CA GLN A 21 -11.42 9.41 -7.60
C GLN A 21 -10.30 8.38 -7.78
N TYR A 22 -9.56 8.09 -6.70
CA TYR A 22 -8.48 7.10 -6.71
C TYR A 22 -9.01 5.70 -7.07
N ALA A 23 -10.14 5.34 -6.48
CA ALA A 23 -10.93 4.20 -6.87
C ALA A 23 -12.42 4.49 -6.64
N THR A 24 -13.25 3.92 -7.51
CA THR A 24 -14.68 3.76 -7.31
C THR A 24 -15.00 2.28 -7.50
N VAL A 25 -15.95 1.80 -6.70
CA VAL A 25 -16.44 0.44 -6.79
C VAL A 25 -17.96 0.48 -6.90
N SER A 26 -18.51 -0.28 -7.84
CA SER A 26 -19.94 -0.52 -7.94
C SER A 26 -20.19 -2.02 -7.99
N GLU A 27 -21.27 -2.48 -7.35
CA GLU A 27 -21.65 -3.88 -7.42
C GLU A 27 -22.43 -4.18 -8.70
N ARG A 28 -22.10 -5.31 -9.33
CA ARG A 28 -22.80 -5.89 -10.47
C ARG A 28 -23.24 -7.32 -10.14
N ARG A 29 -24.14 -7.87 -10.97
CA ARG A 29 -24.49 -9.30 -10.95
C ARG A 29 -23.72 -10.03 -12.06
N PRO A 30 -22.74 -10.87 -11.72
CA PRO A 30 -22.06 -11.68 -12.72
C PRO A 30 -23.03 -12.67 -13.36
N GLN A 31 -22.90 -12.85 -14.68
CA GLN A 31 -23.63 -13.85 -15.44
C GLN A 31 -22.71 -15.01 -15.74
N PHE A 32 -23.20 -16.23 -15.57
CA PHE A 32 -22.47 -17.42 -15.99
C PHE A 32 -22.55 -17.54 -17.51
N ARG A 33 -21.39 -17.70 -18.16
CA ARG A 33 -21.29 -17.91 -19.60
C ARG A 33 -20.39 -19.13 -19.81
N PRO A 34 -20.98 -20.33 -19.93
CA PRO A 34 -20.19 -21.56 -19.97
C PRO A 34 -19.19 -21.52 -21.13
N ILE A 35 -17.94 -21.86 -20.82
CA ILE A 35 -16.92 -22.11 -21.83
C ILE A 35 -17.30 -23.40 -22.56
N ARG A 36 -17.12 -23.45 -23.89
CA ARG A 36 -17.41 -24.66 -24.67
C ARG A 36 -16.63 -25.85 -24.09
N SER A 37 -17.36 -26.81 -23.51
CA SER A 37 -16.86 -28.06 -22.97
C SER A 37 -17.08 -29.21 -23.97
N THR A 38 -16.49 -30.37 -23.71
CA THR A 38 -16.90 -31.63 -24.36
C THR A 38 -18.38 -31.86 -24.09
N VAL A 39 -19.16 -32.13 -25.14
CA VAL A 39 -20.63 -32.26 -25.06
C VAL A 39 -21.01 -33.23 -23.94
N GLY A 40 -21.77 -32.74 -22.95
CA GLY A 40 -22.36 -33.55 -21.89
C GLY A 40 -21.65 -33.57 -20.54
N THR A 41 -20.36 -33.21 -20.44
CA THR A 41 -19.58 -33.43 -19.19
C THR A 41 -19.97 -32.51 -18.04
N LEU A 42 -20.46 -31.30 -18.30
CA LEU A 42 -20.78 -30.31 -17.26
C LEU A 42 -22.26 -29.91 -17.19
N VAL A 43 -23.14 -30.58 -17.95
CA VAL A 43 -24.56 -30.19 -18.08
C VAL A 43 -25.25 -30.06 -16.73
N LYS A 44 -24.99 -30.99 -15.79
CA LYS A 44 -25.55 -30.94 -14.44
C LYS A 44 -25.09 -29.70 -13.66
N ALA A 45 -23.79 -29.39 -13.72
CA ALA A 45 -23.24 -28.22 -13.04
C ALA A 45 -23.81 -26.92 -13.63
N GLU A 46 -23.89 -26.81 -14.96
CA GLU A 46 -24.44 -25.65 -15.65
C GLU A 46 -25.93 -25.42 -15.34
N GLN A 47 -26.73 -26.51 -15.33
CA GLN A 47 -28.14 -26.46 -14.93
C GLN A 47 -28.30 -26.05 -13.47
N ALA A 48 -27.53 -26.63 -12.56
CA ALA A 48 -27.56 -26.30 -11.14
C ALA A 48 -27.15 -24.84 -10.89
N ILE A 49 -26.18 -24.29 -11.63
CA ILE A 49 -25.85 -22.85 -11.61
C ILE A 49 -27.06 -22.02 -12.05
N ALA A 50 -27.67 -22.36 -13.19
CA ALA A 50 -28.80 -21.60 -13.73
C ALA A 50 -29.98 -21.56 -12.75
N VAL A 51 -30.33 -22.71 -12.17
CA VAL A 51 -31.41 -22.84 -11.17
C VAL A 51 -31.06 -22.09 -9.88
N GLY A 52 -29.84 -22.25 -9.38
CA GLY A 52 -29.39 -21.59 -8.16
C GLY A 52 -29.42 -20.07 -8.28
N VAL A 53 -28.89 -19.52 -9.38
CA VAL A 53 -28.92 -18.08 -9.65
C VAL A 53 -30.36 -17.55 -9.78
N ALA A 54 -31.26 -18.31 -10.40
CA ALA A 54 -32.67 -17.91 -10.53
C ALA A 54 -33.41 -17.88 -9.18
N LYS A 55 -33.10 -18.81 -8.27
CA LYS A 55 -33.72 -18.91 -6.94
C LYS A 55 -33.10 -18.02 -5.88
N GLU A 56 -31.92 -17.46 -6.13
CA GLU A 56 -31.08 -16.73 -5.16
C GLU A 56 -31.88 -15.73 -4.29
N ARG A 57 -32.80 -14.97 -4.90
CA ARG A 57 -33.61 -13.96 -4.18
C ARG A 57 -34.80 -14.55 -3.43
N SER A 58 -35.51 -15.51 -4.02
CA SER A 58 -36.79 -16.01 -3.50
C SER A 58 -36.62 -17.18 -2.54
N HIS A 59 -35.64 -18.06 -2.79
CA HIS A 59 -35.40 -19.27 -2.02
C HIS A 59 -33.89 -19.45 -1.77
N PRO A 60 -33.25 -18.56 -0.99
CA PRO A 60 -31.79 -18.52 -0.86
C PRO A 60 -31.16 -19.81 -0.34
N ARG A 61 -31.84 -20.58 0.54
CA ARG A 61 -31.31 -21.87 1.01
C ARG A 61 -31.32 -22.95 -0.07
N GLN A 62 -32.34 -22.98 -0.93
CA GLN A 62 -32.38 -23.91 -2.07
C GLN A 62 -31.35 -23.49 -3.13
N ALA A 63 -31.25 -22.18 -3.40
CA ALA A 63 -30.23 -21.64 -4.28
C ALA A 63 -28.82 -22.02 -3.83
N LEU A 64 -28.54 -21.93 -2.53
CA LEU A 64 -27.27 -22.34 -1.94
C LEU A 64 -26.99 -23.84 -2.19
N GLY A 65 -27.99 -24.72 -2.05
CA GLY A 65 -27.85 -26.14 -2.33
C GLY A 65 -27.62 -26.47 -3.81
N ASP A 66 -28.32 -25.77 -4.71
CA ASP A 66 -28.13 -25.87 -6.16
C ASP A 66 -26.70 -25.43 -6.54
N LEU A 67 -26.20 -24.32 -5.96
CA LEU A 67 -24.84 -23.82 -6.21
C LEU A 67 -23.75 -24.74 -5.62
N LEU A 68 -23.97 -25.30 -4.43
CA LEU A 68 -23.05 -26.30 -3.86
C LEU A 68 -23.00 -27.56 -4.73
N THR A 69 -24.14 -28.01 -5.26
CA THR A 69 -24.20 -29.13 -6.21
C THR A 69 -23.41 -28.84 -7.47
N ALA A 70 -23.52 -27.63 -8.03
CA ALA A 70 -22.73 -27.26 -9.19
C ALA A 70 -21.23 -27.24 -8.93
N ALA A 71 -20.81 -26.70 -7.78
CA ALA A 71 -19.41 -26.69 -7.39
C ALA A 71 -18.86 -28.11 -7.16
N ASP A 72 -19.65 -29.00 -6.56
CA ASP A 72 -19.29 -30.41 -6.33
C ASP A 72 -19.09 -31.18 -7.64
N GLU A 73 -20.07 -31.12 -8.56
CA GLU A 73 -19.98 -31.76 -9.89
C GLU A 73 -18.77 -31.23 -10.69
N ALA A 74 -18.52 -29.92 -10.63
CA ALA A 74 -17.37 -29.31 -11.27
C ALA A 74 -16.03 -29.71 -10.62
N ALA A 75 -15.99 -29.88 -9.29
CA ALA A 75 -14.80 -30.34 -8.57
C ALA A 75 -14.46 -31.80 -8.91
N GLN A 76 -15.47 -32.68 -8.99
CA GLN A 76 -15.31 -34.05 -9.46
C GLN A 76 -14.75 -34.11 -10.89
N GLN A 77 -15.23 -33.25 -11.81
CA GLN A 77 -14.67 -33.17 -13.15
C GLN A 77 -13.20 -32.70 -13.15
N LEU A 78 -12.82 -31.81 -12.23
CA LEU A 78 -11.42 -31.39 -12.06
C LEU A 78 -10.53 -32.48 -11.47
N GLU A 79 -11.07 -33.37 -10.63
CA GLU A 79 -10.34 -34.55 -10.15
C GLU A 79 -9.99 -35.48 -11.31
N HIS A 80 -10.97 -35.75 -12.21
CA HIS A 80 -10.76 -36.60 -13.37
C HIS A 80 -9.94 -35.94 -14.48
N ASN A 81 -10.15 -34.64 -14.71
CA ASN A 81 -9.45 -33.84 -15.71
C ASN A 81 -8.98 -32.50 -15.12
N PRO A 82 -7.81 -32.46 -14.46
CA PRO A 82 -7.29 -31.24 -13.80
C PRO A 82 -7.04 -30.03 -14.72
N ARG A 83 -7.03 -30.24 -16.04
CA ARG A 83 -6.83 -29.18 -17.04
C ARG A 83 -8.13 -28.67 -17.65
N ASP A 84 -9.29 -29.16 -17.20
CA ASP A 84 -10.58 -28.72 -17.70
C ASP A 84 -10.89 -27.28 -17.29
N ALA A 85 -10.70 -26.36 -18.23
CA ALA A 85 -10.93 -24.93 -18.02
C ALA A 85 -12.42 -24.61 -17.79
N ALA A 86 -13.34 -25.37 -18.39
CA ALA A 86 -14.77 -25.16 -18.23
C ALA A 86 -15.24 -25.61 -16.84
N ALA A 87 -14.71 -26.74 -16.34
CA ALA A 87 -14.98 -27.20 -14.99
C ALA A 87 -14.46 -26.22 -13.94
N ARG A 88 -13.23 -25.70 -14.14
CA ARG A 88 -12.67 -24.66 -13.26
C ARG A 88 -13.50 -23.38 -13.25
N ASP A 89 -14.00 -22.94 -14.40
CA ASP A 89 -14.86 -21.75 -14.50
C ASP A 89 -16.22 -21.98 -13.80
N ALA A 90 -16.86 -23.12 -14.04
CA ALA A 90 -18.10 -23.51 -13.37
C ALA A 90 -17.94 -23.59 -11.84
N TYR A 91 -16.86 -24.24 -11.36
CA TYR A 91 -16.53 -24.33 -9.94
C TYR A 91 -16.35 -22.94 -9.32
N ASN A 92 -15.49 -22.10 -9.92
CA ASN A 92 -15.19 -20.76 -9.39
C ASN A 92 -16.45 -19.87 -9.38
N PHE A 93 -17.28 -19.95 -10.43
CA PHE A 93 -18.52 -19.19 -10.52
C PHE A 93 -19.50 -19.65 -9.44
N ALA A 94 -19.77 -20.95 -9.33
CA ALA A 94 -20.67 -21.52 -8.34
C ALA A 94 -20.22 -21.18 -6.90
N ALA A 95 -18.93 -21.36 -6.60
CA ALA A 95 -18.34 -20.98 -5.32
C ALA A 95 -18.49 -19.48 -5.02
N SER A 96 -18.31 -18.60 -6.02
CA SER A 96 -18.53 -17.16 -5.84
C SER A 96 -19.99 -16.86 -5.50
N ARG A 97 -20.95 -17.50 -6.18
CA ARG A 97 -22.38 -17.31 -5.93
C ARG A 97 -22.82 -17.89 -4.58
N VAL A 98 -22.18 -18.94 -4.07
CA VAL A 98 -22.38 -19.45 -2.69
C VAL A 98 -22.16 -18.32 -1.69
N PHE A 99 -21.04 -17.60 -1.80
CA PHE A 99 -20.74 -16.46 -0.92
C PHE A 99 -21.67 -15.26 -1.14
N GLU A 100 -22.10 -14.99 -2.38
CA GLU A 100 -23.11 -13.96 -2.66
C GLU A 100 -24.44 -14.28 -1.95
N THR A 101 -24.88 -15.54 -2.02
CA THR A 101 -26.13 -16.02 -1.42
C THR A 101 -26.06 -15.94 0.11
N ILE A 102 -24.95 -16.41 0.72
CA ILE A 102 -24.73 -16.31 2.17
C ILE A 102 -24.81 -14.86 2.63
N ARG A 103 -24.10 -13.95 1.94
CA ARG A 103 -24.09 -12.52 2.26
C ARG A 103 -25.49 -11.90 2.17
N ARG A 104 -26.22 -12.13 1.08
CA ARG A 104 -27.54 -11.52 0.85
C ARG A 104 -28.61 -12.03 1.81
N ALA A 105 -28.60 -13.33 2.08
CA ALA A 105 -29.54 -13.96 2.99
C ALA A 105 -29.12 -13.83 4.47
N LYS A 106 -27.99 -13.17 4.76
CA LYS A 106 -27.42 -13.00 6.11
C LYS A 106 -27.29 -14.32 6.87
N LEU A 107 -26.87 -15.37 6.15
CA LEU A 107 -26.64 -16.69 6.74
C LEU A 107 -25.30 -16.67 7.49
N ASP A 108 -25.20 -17.49 8.54
CA ASP A 108 -23.98 -17.58 9.37
C ASP A 108 -23.48 -19.03 9.45
N PRO A 109 -22.75 -19.52 8.42
CA PRO A 109 -22.04 -20.78 8.47
C PRO A 109 -20.68 -20.69 9.18
N TRP A 110 -20.35 -19.52 9.75
CA TRP A 110 -19.03 -19.27 10.32
C TRP A 110 -18.98 -19.56 11.81
N THR A 111 -20.06 -19.25 12.53
CA THR A 111 -20.18 -19.53 13.97
C THR A 111 -20.72 -20.92 14.28
N GLN A 112 -21.45 -21.52 13.33
CA GLN A 112 -22.04 -22.86 13.47
C GLN A 112 -22.19 -23.55 12.10
N PRO A 113 -22.16 -24.90 12.04
CA PRO A 113 -22.44 -25.63 10.82
C PRO A 113 -23.81 -25.26 10.22
N LEU A 114 -23.85 -25.06 8.91
CA LEU A 114 -25.09 -24.73 8.19
C LEU A 114 -25.54 -25.92 7.35
N ARG A 115 -26.67 -26.52 7.70
CA ARG A 115 -27.34 -27.52 6.86
C ARG A 115 -28.05 -26.85 5.69
N VAL A 116 -27.77 -27.32 4.47
CA VAL A 116 -28.27 -26.75 3.22
C VAL A 116 -28.98 -27.84 2.41
N PRO A 117 -30.31 -27.74 2.19
CA PRO A 117 -31.04 -28.67 1.35
C PRO A 117 -30.60 -28.59 -0.11
N ALA A 118 -30.38 -29.73 -0.76
CA ALA A 118 -30.00 -29.81 -2.17
C ALA A 118 -30.68 -31.00 -2.88
N PRO A 119 -30.81 -30.98 -4.22
CA PRO A 119 -31.54 -32.02 -4.98
C PRO A 119 -31.02 -33.45 -4.76
N GLY A 120 -29.71 -33.62 -4.55
CA GLY A 120 -29.06 -34.92 -4.32
C GLY A 120 -28.97 -35.33 -2.84
N GLY A 121 -29.61 -34.60 -1.92
CA GLY A 121 -29.45 -34.74 -0.46
C GLY A 121 -28.63 -33.59 0.13
N ASP A 122 -28.85 -33.32 1.42
CA ASP A 122 -28.30 -32.14 2.10
C ASP A 122 -26.77 -32.02 2.04
N TYR A 123 -26.29 -30.77 2.11
CA TYR A 123 -24.92 -30.44 2.47
C TYR A 123 -24.84 -29.95 3.91
N LEU A 124 -23.73 -30.22 4.59
CA LEU A 124 -23.35 -29.57 5.84
C LEU A 124 -22.16 -28.65 5.56
N LEU A 125 -22.43 -27.35 5.45
CA LEU A 125 -21.41 -26.34 5.18
C LEU A 125 -20.73 -25.91 6.49
N THR A 126 -19.41 -26.01 6.51
CA THR A 126 -18.54 -25.64 7.63
C THR A 126 -17.32 -24.86 7.12
N ASN A 127 -16.44 -24.43 8.02
CA ASN A 127 -15.17 -23.80 7.67
C ASN A 127 -14.02 -24.48 8.43
N ARG A 128 -12.81 -24.43 7.87
CA ARG A 128 -11.61 -24.86 8.59
C ARG A 128 -11.39 -23.95 9.81
N PRO A 129 -11.12 -24.51 11.01
CA PRO A 129 -10.79 -23.72 12.17
C PRO A 129 -9.62 -22.76 11.90
N PRO A 130 -9.75 -21.48 12.24
CA PRO A 130 -8.71 -20.49 11.96
C PRO A 130 -7.47 -20.75 12.83
N LYS A 131 -6.27 -20.72 12.23
CA LYS A 131 -5.00 -20.88 12.98
C LYS A 131 -4.74 -19.75 13.98
N GLN A 132 -5.33 -18.58 13.74
CA GLN A 132 -5.22 -17.40 14.59
C GLN A 132 -6.59 -16.73 14.69
N ARG A 133 -6.91 -16.13 15.85
CA ARG A 133 -8.18 -15.42 16.06
C ARG A 133 -8.49 -14.38 14.99
N VAL A 134 -7.46 -13.71 14.46
CA VAL A 134 -7.59 -12.71 13.40
C VAL A 134 -8.09 -13.29 12.07
N ALA A 135 -7.90 -14.58 11.83
CA ALA A 135 -8.34 -15.28 10.64
C ALA A 135 -9.75 -15.87 10.80
N ASP A 136 -10.42 -15.63 11.92
CA ASP A 136 -11.78 -16.10 12.16
C ASP A 136 -12.76 -15.49 11.13
N PRO A 137 -13.39 -16.31 10.28
CA PRO A 137 -14.27 -15.82 9.22
C PRO A 137 -15.51 -15.09 9.75
N SER A 138 -15.94 -15.34 10.99
CA SER A 138 -17.09 -14.66 11.60
C SER A 138 -16.86 -13.15 11.78
N LEU A 139 -15.61 -12.70 11.81
CA LEU A 139 -15.22 -11.29 11.97
C LEU A 139 -15.34 -10.46 10.67
N TYR A 140 -15.63 -11.12 9.54
CA TYR A 140 -15.57 -10.51 8.21
C TYR A 140 -16.88 -10.64 7.46
N ASP A 141 -17.16 -9.65 6.62
CA ASP A 141 -18.10 -9.77 5.52
C ASP A 141 -17.32 -10.12 4.24
N PHE A 142 -17.79 -11.13 3.52
CA PHE A 142 -17.15 -11.59 2.30
C PHE A 142 -17.96 -11.19 1.08
N THR A 143 -17.33 -10.53 0.12
CA THR A 143 -17.94 -10.25 -1.18
C THR A 143 -17.06 -10.77 -2.30
N PRO A 144 -17.55 -11.67 -3.16
CA PRO A 144 -16.86 -12.10 -4.36
C PRO A 144 -16.30 -10.94 -5.20
N ALA A 145 -15.05 -11.06 -5.62
CA ALA A 145 -14.36 -10.02 -6.36
C ALA A 145 -15.00 -9.78 -7.74
N ASP A 146 -15.62 -10.80 -8.33
CA ASP A 146 -16.30 -10.71 -9.64
C ASP A 146 -17.59 -9.84 -9.61
N GLN A 147 -18.13 -9.57 -8.41
CA GLN A 147 -19.25 -8.64 -8.20
C GLN A 147 -18.83 -7.17 -8.24
N PHE A 148 -17.55 -6.85 -8.23
CA PHE A 148 -17.11 -5.45 -8.29
C PHE A 148 -16.71 -5.06 -9.72
N ASP A 149 -17.35 -3.99 -10.21
CA ASP A 149 -16.77 -3.15 -11.26
C ASP A 149 -15.91 -2.08 -10.59
N VAL A 150 -14.66 -1.96 -11.06
CA VAL A 150 -13.65 -1.08 -10.48
C VAL A 150 -13.23 -0.04 -11.52
N LYS A 151 -13.19 1.22 -11.13
CA LYS A 151 -12.67 2.34 -11.94
C LYS A 151 -11.87 3.29 -11.06
N GLY A 152 -11.09 4.17 -11.67
CA GLY A 152 -10.33 5.20 -10.95
C GLY A 152 -8.87 5.27 -11.37
N THR A 153 -8.19 6.33 -10.94
CA THR A 153 -6.82 6.62 -11.39
C THR A 153 -5.78 5.66 -10.84
N TYR A 154 -6.04 5.00 -9.70
CA TYR A 154 -5.07 4.10 -9.06
C TYR A 154 -5.32 2.61 -9.33
N VAL A 155 -6.42 2.30 -10.00
CA VAL A 155 -6.90 0.93 -10.26
C VAL A 155 -7.33 0.80 -11.71
N THR A 156 -6.55 1.40 -12.62
CA THR A 156 -6.80 1.41 -14.07
C THR A 156 -6.72 0.01 -14.69
N GLU A 157 -5.99 -0.90 -14.05
CA GLU A 157 -5.84 -2.29 -14.49
C GLU A 157 -6.21 -3.27 -13.38
N ARG A 158 -6.93 -4.33 -13.78
CA ARG A 158 -7.34 -5.43 -12.90
C ARG A 158 -6.32 -6.56 -12.95
N THR A 159 -5.56 -6.75 -11.88
CA THR A 159 -4.52 -7.77 -11.75
C THR A 159 -5.14 -9.01 -11.09
N VAL A 160 -5.23 -10.09 -11.86
CA VAL A 160 -5.80 -11.37 -11.41
C VAL A 160 -4.82 -12.51 -11.61
N LYS A 161 -4.95 -13.56 -10.80
CA LYS A 161 -4.25 -14.84 -10.98
C LYS A 161 -5.29 -15.91 -11.33
N PRO A 162 -5.20 -16.56 -12.51
CA PRO A 162 -6.08 -17.67 -12.83
C PRO A 162 -5.78 -18.85 -11.91
N GLY A 163 -6.81 -19.59 -11.53
CA GLY A 163 -6.69 -20.70 -10.59
C GLY A 163 -8.04 -21.21 -10.11
N VAL A 164 -8.03 -22.08 -9.11
CA VAL A 164 -9.20 -22.65 -8.44
C VAL A 164 -9.57 -21.82 -7.21
N GLY A 165 -10.87 -21.69 -6.95
CA GLY A 165 -11.44 -20.99 -5.80
C GLY A 165 -12.17 -19.70 -6.19
N ALA A 166 -12.96 -19.19 -5.25
CA ALA A 166 -13.64 -17.90 -5.37
C ALA A 166 -12.81 -16.78 -4.75
N PRO A 167 -12.22 -15.85 -5.52
CA PRO A 167 -11.58 -14.67 -4.94
C PRO A 167 -12.63 -13.77 -4.27
N LEU A 168 -12.39 -13.40 -3.02
CA LEU A 168 -13.27 -12.61 -2.17
C LEU A 168 -12.54 -11.38 -1.64
N VAL A 169 -13.29 -10.31 -1.42
CA VAL A 169 -12.90 -9.22 -0.53
C VAL A 169 -13.45 -9.51 0.85
N ALA A 170 -12.56 -9.71 1.81
CA ALA A 170 -12.87 -9.78 3.23
C ALA A 170 -12.84 -8.36 3.82
N VAL A 171 -13.96 -7.90 4.37
CA VAL A 171 -14.06 -6.61 5.06
C VAL A 171 -14.34 -6.83 6.53
N GLY A 172 -13.50 -6.29 7.41
CA GLY A 172 -13.71 -6.36 8.85
C GLY A 172 -15.00 -5.67 9.27
N LYS A 173 -15.87 -6.40 10.00
CA LYS A 173 -17.16 -5.88 10.48
C LYS A 173 -16.98 -4.69 11.42
N ALA A 174 -15.94 -4.72 12.26
CA ALA A 174 -15.59 -3.67 13.21
C ALA A 174 -14.12 -3.23 13.07
N PRO A 175 -13.77 -2.01 13.52
CA PRO A 175 -12.38 -1.60 13.67
C PRO A 175 -11.63 -2.50 14.66
N ARG A 176 -10.35 -2.72 14.37
CA ARG A 176 -9.43 -3.51 15.18
C ARG A 176 -8.96 -2.72 16.39
N ARG A 177 -9.18 -3.27 17.58
CA ARG A 177 -8.67 -2.68 18.83
C ARG A 177 -7.15 -2.79 18.98
N ASP A 178 -6.53 -3.75 18.31
CA ASP A 178 -5.10 -4.06 18.37
C ASP A 178 -4.30 -3.49 17.17
N ALA A 179 -4.90 -2.64 16.34
CA ALA A 179 -4.34 -2.17 15.07
C ALA A 179 -2.90 -1.63 15.22
N ALA A 180 -2.70 -0.68 16.13
CA ALA A 180 -1.39 -0.08 16.38
C ALA A 180 -0.36 -1.10 16.87
N GLN A 181 -0.72 -1.96 17.83
CA GLN A 181 0.18 -2.98 18.38
C GLN A 181 0.58 -4.03 17.32
N GLN A 182 -0.31 -4.34 16.39
CA GLN A 182 -0.07 -5.33 15.34
C GLN A 182 0.46 -4.72 14.04
N PHE A 183 0.68 -3.40 14.00
CA PHE A 183 1.03 -2.68 12.77
C PHE A 183 0.04 -3.02 11.64
N ALA A 184 -1.25 -3.07 11.95
CA ALA A 184 -2.33 -3.44 11.05
C ALA A 184 -3.22 -2.23 10.76
N PRO A 185 -3.93 -2.20 9.62
CA PRO A 185 -4.90 -1.13 9.36
C PRO A 185 -6.02 -1.19 10.40
N GLU A 186 -6.59 -0.03 10.75
CA GLU A 186 -7.69 0.07 11.72
C GLU A 186 -8.89 -0.78 11.30
N ARG A 187 -9.14 -0.92 9.99
CA ARG A 187 -10.13 -1.84 9.44
C ARG A 187 -9.49 -2.69 8.36
N THR A 188 -9.78 -3.99 8.41
CA THR A 188 -9.25 -4.94 7.42
C THR A 188 -10.03 -4.83 6.11
N TYR A 189 -9.29 -4.68 5.02
CA TYR A 189 -9.74 -4.89 3.65
C TYR A 189 -8.72 -5.80 2.98
N TYR A 190 -9.06 -7.07 2.78
CA TYR A 190 -8.08 -8.06 2.38
C TYR A 190 -8.62 -8.99 1.29
N GLY A 191 -7.74 -9.38 0.37
CA GLY A 191 -8.04 -10.35 -0.67
C GLY A 191 -7.77 -11.74 -0.14
N ILE A 192 -8.77 -12.61 -0.20
CA ILE A 192 -8.65 -14.03 0.12
C ILE A 192 -9.30 -14.86 -0.99
N THR A 193 -9.01 -16.15 -1.03
CA THR A 193 -9.68 -17.07 -1.94
C THR A 193 -10.33 -18.19 -1.15
N ALA A 194 -11.64 -18.34 -1.32
CA ALA A 194 -12.36 -19.45 -0.72
C ALA A 194 -12.32 -20.68 -1.63
N VAL A 195 -11.95 -21.82 -1.07
CA VAL A 195 -11.96 -23.12 -1.73
C VAL A 195 -12.94 -24.02 -0.98
N LEU A 196 -13.90 -24.58 -1.70
CA LEU A 196 -14.90 -25.52 -1.18
C LEU A 196 -14.35 -26.94 -1.32
N HIS A 197 -14.12 -27.62 -0.21
CA HIS A 197 -13.71 -29.02 -0.18
C HIS A 197 -14.92 -29.91 0.11
N PHE A 198 -15.17 -30.90 -0.75
CA PHE A 198 -16.29 -31.82 -0.60
C PHE A 198 -15.77 -33.15 -0.06
N GLU A 199 -16.12 -33.47 1.19
CA GLU A 199 -15.68 -34.73 1.79
C GLU A 199 -16.34 -35.94 1.10
N PRO A 200 -15.63 -37.08 1.00
CA PRO A 200 -16.18 -38.29 0.41
C PRO A 200 -17.26 -38.88 1.33
N GLY A 201 -18.37 -39.31 0.72
CA GLY A 201 -19.48 -39.94 1.42
C GLY A 201 -20.45 -38.95 2.08
N ARG A 202 -21.32 -39.48 2.94
CA ARG A 202 -22.35 -38.74 3.67
C ARG A 202 -22.30 -39.15 5.14
N ASP A 203 -22.64 -38.22 6.03
CA ASP A 203 -22.73 -38.52 7.46
C ASP A 203 -23.96 -39.37 7.80
N LYS A 204 -24.14 -39.68 9.09
CA LYS A 204 -25.27 -40.49 9.59
C LYS A 204 -26.64 -39.89 9.31
N THR A 205 -26.71 -38.61 8.99
CA THR A 205 -27.95 -37.90 8.65
C THR A 205 -28.17 -37.80 7.14
N GLY A 206 -27.27 -38.39 6.34
CA GLY A 206 -27.30 -38.31 4.89
C GLY A 206 -26.74 -37.01 4.31
N ALA A 207 -26.09 -36.14 5.11
CA ALA A 207 -25.52 -34.89 4.60
C ALA A 207 -24.08 -35.08 4.11
N ARG A 208 -23.74 -34.50 2.95
CA ARG A 208 -22.36 -34.43 2.47
C ARG A 208 -21.66 -33.22 3.08
N HIS A 209 -20.46 -33.41 3.63
CA HIS A 209 -19.75 -32.33 4.33
C HIS A 209 -19.00 -31.46 3.34
N VAL A 210 -19.16 -30.15 3.47
CA VAL A 210 -18.45 -29.15 2.66
C VAL A 210 -17.65 -28.26 3.60
N VAL A 211 -16.33 -28.28 3.46
CA VAL A 211 -15.42 -27.50 4.31
C VAL A 211 -14.86 -26.34 3.49
N VAL A 212 -15.16 -25.12 3.92
CA VAL A 212 -14.58 -23.91 3.32
C VAL A 212 -13.17 -23.69 3.86
N ALA A 213 -12.20 -23.60 2.96
CA ALA A 213 -10.85 -23.13 3.25
C ALA A 213 -10.67 -21.70 2.74
N PHE A 214 -10.25 -20.78 3.61
CA PHE A 214 -9.91 -19.41 3.26
C PHE A 214 -8.40 -19.27 3.09
N GLU A 215 -7.94 -19.28 1.84
CA GLU A 215 -6.52 -19.23 1.49
C GLU A 215 -6.08 -17.79 1.22
N ASP A 216 -4.87 -17.42 1.67
CA ASP A 216 -4.27 -16.11 1.38
C ASP A 216 -3.39 -16.20 0.10
N PRO A 217 -3.80 -15.59 -1.02
CA PRO A 217 -3.06 -15.65 -2.27
C PRO A 217 -1.73 -14.87 -2.27
N LEU A 218 -1.43 -14.10 -1.22
CA LEU A 218 -0.11 -13.50 -0.98
C LEU A 218 0.80 -14.42 -0.16
N ALA A 219 0.26 -15.44 0.51
CA ALA A 219 1.02 -16.43 1.28
C ALA A 219 1.29 -17.70 0.48
N VAL A 220 0.29 -18.19 -0.28
CA VAL A 220 0.38 -19.46 -1.03
C VAL A 220 0.05 -19.27 -2.52
N GLU A 221 0.76 -19.99 -3.38
CA GLU A 221 0.54 -19.94 -4.83
C GLU A 221 -0.47 -20.99 -5.32
N THR A 222 -0.55 -22.12 -4.63
CA THR A 222 -1.36 -23.28 -4.99
C THR A 222 -2.26 -23.71 -3.83
N THR A 223 -3.29 -24.46 -4.14
CA THR A 223 -4.18 -25.11 -3.16
C THR A 223 -4.50 -26.53 -3.60
N SER A 224 -4.86 -27.39 -2.65
CA SER A 224 -5.41 -28.71 -2.94
C SER A 224 -6.92 -28.60 -3.22
N LEU A 225 -7.45 -29.39 -4.16
CA LEU A 225 -8.88 -29.62 -4.33
C LEU A 225 -9.06 -31.08 -4.75
N ASP A 226 -9.86 -31.86 -4.03
CA ASP A 226 -10.21 -33.26 -4.32
C ASP A 226 -9.02 -34.11 -4.83
N GLY A 227 -7.94 -34.14 -4.04
CA GLY A 227 -6.72 -34.90 -4.34
C GLY A 227 -5.74 -34.26 -5.34
N GLY A 228 -6.17 -33.25 -6.10
CA GLY A 228 -5.31 -32.50 -7.04
C GLY A 228 -4.67 -31.24 -6.41
N ILE A 229 -3.57 -30.77 -7.00
CA ILE A 229 -2.93 -29.49 -6.66
C ILE A 229 -3.14 -28.51 -7.81
N PHE A 230 -3.73 -27.36 -7.51
CA PHE A 230 -4.10 -26.34 -8.49
C PHE A 230 -3.49 -24.98 -8.15
N PRO A 231 -3.17 -24.13 -9.14
CA PRO A 231 -2.96 -22.70 -8.88
C PRO A 231 -4.17 -22.13 -8.15
N LEU A 232 -3.95 -21.36 -7.10
CA LEU A 232 -5.01 -20.69 -6.35
C LEU A 232 -5.52 -19.48 -7.15
N ALA A 233 -6.83 -19.30 -7.33
CA ALA A 233 -7.36 -18.09 -7.97
C ALA A 233 -7.06 -16.85 -7.11
N ALA A 234 -6.88 -15.66 -7.69
CA ALA A 234 -6.73 -14.43 -6.92
C ALA A 234 -7.19 -13.19 -7.69
N ASP A 235 -7.63 -12.17 -6.95
CA ASP A 235 -7.80 -10.80 -7.44
C ASP A 235 -7.04 -9.84 -6.53
N PHE A 236 -5.99 -9.21 -7.05
CA PHE A 236 -5.13 -8.32 -6.26
C PHE A 236 -5.59 -6.86 -6.33
N THR A 237 -6.41 -6.50 -7.32
CA THR A 237 -6.88 -5.12 -7.52
C THR A 237 -8.10 -4.81 -6.65
N VAL A 238 -9.11 -5.68 -6.67
CA VAL A 238 -10.43 -5.37 -6.07
C VAL A 238 -10.35 -5.08 -4.57
N PRO A 239 -9.60 -5.83 -3.73
CA PRO A 239 -9.47 -5.52 -2.31
C PRO A 239 -8.87 -4.12 -2.06
N LEU A 240 -7.86 -3.72 -2.87
CA LEU A 240 -7.26 -2.38 -2.81
C LEU A 240 -8.27 -1.30 -3.23
N ALA A 241 -9.06 -1.55 -4.28
CA ALA A 241 -10.09 -0.64 -4.76
C ALA A 241 -11.19 -0.42 -3.71
N VAL A 242 -11.67 -1.50 -3.07
CA VAL A 242 -12.68 -1.43 -2.01
C VAL A 242 -12.15 -0.66 -0.80
N MET A 243 -10.89 -0.90 -0.40
CA MET A 243 -10.22 -0.14 0.66
C MET A 243 -10.20 1.36 0.33
N LEU A 244 -9.70 1.73 -0.86
CA LEU A 244 -9.61 3.13 -1.28
C LEU A 244 -10.98 3.82 -1.36
N ALA A 245 -11.99 3.13 -1.89
CA ALA A 245 -13.34 3.68 -2.02
C ALA A 245 -14.02 3.91 -0.66
N ARG A 246 -13.77 3.03 0.32
CA ARG A 246 -14.39 3.12 1.66
C ARG A 246 -13.65 4.05 2.61
N GLU A 247 -12.32 4.03 2.60
CA GLU A 247 -11.49 4.89 3.46
C GLU A 247 -11.38 6.33 2.93
N ASN A 248 -11.57 6.53 1.62
CA ASN A 248 -11.53 7.83 0.93
C ASN A 248 -10.31 8.70 1.33
N PRO A 249 -9.08 8.20 1.17
CA PRO A 249 -7.87 8.85 1.68
C PRO A 249 -7.61 10.23 1.08
N LYS A 250 -8.13 10.53 -0.12
CA LYS A 250 -8.03 11.84 -0.78
C LYS A 250 -8.55 12.98 0.10
N LYS A 251 -9.59 12.74 0.91
CA LYS A 251 -10.10 13.73 1.88
C LYS A 251 -9.12 13.96 3.04
N LEU A 252 -8.42 12.90 3.47
CA LEU A 252 -7.48 12.93 4.59
C LEU A 252 -6.13 13.55 4.20
N GLU A 253 -5.69 13.41 2.94
CA GLU A 253 -4.43 13.98 2.44
C GLU A 253 -4.35 15.50 2.67
N ILE A 254 -5.38 16.23 2.24
CA ILE A 254 -5.47 17.68 2.45
C ILE A 254 -5.53 18.02 3.94
N ALA A 255 -6.30 17.26 4.73
CA ALA A 255 -6.46 17.53 6.16
C ALA A 255 -5.17 17.29 6.96
N ARG A 256 -4.41 16.24 6.64
CA ARG A 256 -3.15 15.86 7.33
C ARG A 256 -2.02 16.85 7.07
N VAL A 257 -2.02 17.51 5.92
CA VAL A 257 -1.08 18.60 5.61
C VAL A 257 -1.43 19.85 6.39
N LEU A 258 -2.71 20.24 6.42
CA LEU A 258 -3.15 21.50 7.03
C LEU A 258 -3.18 21.44 8.57
N TRP A 259 -3.41 20.26 9.17
CA TRP A 259 -3.60 20.08 10.62
C TRP A 259 -2.79 18.89 11.19
N PRO A 260 -1.47 18.87 11.00
CA PRO A 260 -0.67 17.68 11.25
C PRO A 260 -0.66 17.24 12.74
N GLU A 261 -0.87 18.15 13.70
CA GLU A 261 -1.05 17.81 15.12
C GLU A 261 -2.28 16.94 15.39
N ARG A 262 -3.41 17.19 14.71
CA ARG A 262 -4.64 16.38 14.85
C ARG A 262 -4.45 14.96 14.34
N TYR A 263 -3.42 14.73 13.53
CA TYR A 263 -3.13 13.46 12.90
C TYR A 263 -1.78 12.89 13.34
N ALA A 264 -1.22 13.35 14.47
CA ALA A 264 0.04 12.82 15.00
C ALA A 264 0.00 11.29 15.15
N GLY A 265 -1.13 10.72 15.60
CA GLY A 265 -1.35 9.27 15.69
C GLY A 265 -1.41 8.53 14.34
N THR A 266 -1.41 9.25 13.21
CA THR A 266 -1.31 8.65 11.86
C THR A 266 0.14 8.43 11.43
N ALA A 267 1.12 8.86 12.23
CA ALA A 267 2.53 8.58 12.00
C ALA A 267 2.88 7.16 12.45
N HIS A 268 2.73 6.19 11.56
CA HIS A 268 2.89 4.78 11.90
C HIS A 268 3.28 3.92 10.69
N ILE A 269 3.92 2.78 10.98
CA ILE A 269 4.12 1.72 10.00
C ILE A 269 2.87 0.82 9.98
N VAL A 270 2.41 0.41 8.80
CA VAL A 270 1.32 -0.57 8.64
C VAL A 270 1.71 -1.64 7.64
N ARG A 271 1.41 -2.88 7.97
CA ARG A 271 1.56 -4.05 7.13
C ARG A 271 0.33 -4.23 6.25
N LEU A 272 0.55 -4.48 4.96
CA LEU A 272 -0.52 -4.78 4.01
C LEU A 272 -0.80 -6.28 3.86
N GLN A 273 -0.17 -7.13 4.67
CA GLN A 273 -0.32 -8.59 4.72
C GLN A 273 0.23 -9.14 6.05
N ALA A 274 -0.05 -10.40 6.36
CA ALA A 274 0.58 -11.11 7.47
C ALA A 274 2.12 -11.10 7.33
N TYR A 275 2.83 -10.98 8.46
CA TYR A 275 4.29 -11.01 8.44
C TYR A 275 4.80 -12.42 8.18
N ASP A 276 5.65 -12.56 7.16
CA ASP A 276 6.39 -13.78 6.86
C ASP A 276 7.90 -13.51 7.05
N PRO A 277 8.58 -14.19 7.98
CA PRO A 277 10.01 -13.99 8.24
C PRO A 277 10.90 -14.39 7.05
N ASN A 278 10.39 -15.18 6.10
CA ASN A 278 11.12 -15.60 4.92
C ASN A 278 11.02 -14.59 3.77
N LYS A 279 10.20 -13.55 3.88
CA LYS A 279 10.04 -12.50 2.86
C LYS A 279 10.70 -11.21 3.28
N THR A 280 11.39 -10.57 2.35
CA THR A 280 11.96 -9.25 2.56
C THR A 280 10.84 -8.21 2.67
N VAL A 281 10.88 -7.40 3.73
CA VAL A 281 9.94 -6.28 3.90
C VAL A 281 10.36 -5.13 2.96
N VAL A 282 9.39 -4.63 2.20
CA VAL A 282 9.49 -3.39 1.42
C VAL A 282 8.62 -2.33 2.10
N ILE A 283 9.22 -1.25 2.58
CA ILE A 283 8.50 -0.12 3.16
C ILE A 283 8.41 1.00 2.14
N VAL A 284 7.19 1.37 1.77
CA VAL A 284 6.93 2.50 0.88
C VAL A 284 6.57 3.76 1.69
N THR A 285 7.18 4.90 1.32
CA THR A 285 7.05 6.17 2.05
C THR A 285 6.61 7.28 1.10
N HIS A 286 5.41 7.82 1.32
CA HIS A 286 4.79 8.85 0.47
C HIS A 286 5.45 10.24 0.61
N GLY A 287 5.14 11.14 -0.31
CA GLY A 287 5.64 12.52 -0.35
C GLY A 287 4.81 13.55 0.41
N LEU A 288 5.11 14.82 0.15
CA LEU A 288 4.36 15.98 0.63
C LEU A 288 2.98 16.04 -0.03
N MET A 289 1.93 16.33 0.74
CA MET A 289 0.53 16.38 0.27
C MET A 289 -0.05 15.06 -0.27
N ASP A 290 0.66 13.94 -0.04
CA ASP A 290 0.23 12.60 -0.43
C ASP A 290 -0.17 11.73 0.79
N SER A 291 -0.66 10.52 0.51
CA SER A 291 -0.87 9.46 1.49
C SER A 291 -0.32 8.12 0.98
N PRO A 292 -0.33 7.04 1.79
CA PRO A 292 0.01 5.70 1.32
C PRO A 292 -0.82 5.23 0.11
N ALA A 293 -1.99 5.82 -0.15
CA ALA A 293 -2.84 5.45 -1.27
C ALA A 293 -2.16 5.59 -2.64
N THR A 294 -1.22 6.54 -2.77
CA THR A 294 -0.52 6.83 -4.04
C THR A 294 0.34 5.67 -4.53
N TRP A 295 0.71 4.74 -3.65
CA TRP A 295 1.47 3.52 -3.98
C TRP A 295 0.61 2.40 -4.57
N THR A 296 -0.72 2.53 -4.56
CA THR A 296 -1.64 1.49 -5.03
C THR A 296 -1.33 0.98 -6.45
N PRO A 297 -1.05 1.82 -7.46
CA PRO A 297 -0.70 1.34 -8.80
C PRO A 297 0.51 0.41 -8.79
N MET A 298 1.59 0.82 -8.09
CA MET A 298 2.82 0.04 -7.98
C MET A 298 2.59 -1.26 -7.23
N ILE A 299 1.96 -1.20 -6.04
CA ILE A 299 1.70 -2.38 -5.21
C ILE A 299 0.81 -3.38 -5.96
N ASN A 300 -0.23 -2.90 -6.64
CA ASN A 300 -1.11 -3.76 -7.43
C ASN A 300 -0.34 -4.50 -8.54
N LYS A 301 0.54 -3.80 -9.26
CA LYS A 301 1.39 -4.40 -10.30
C LYS A 301 2.42 -5.37 -9.74
N LEU A 302 3.12 -4.99 -8.68
CA LEU A 302 4.14 -5.81 -8.04
C LEU A 302 3.55 -7.07 -7.40
N ARG A 303 2.37 -6.99 -6.80
CA ARG A 303 1.62 -8.16 -6.32
C ARG A 303 1.15 -9.06 -7.46
N GLY A 304 1.07 -8.58 -8.69
CA GLY A 304 0.82 -9.42 -9.87
C GLY A 304 2.00 -10.32 -10.25
N ASP A 305 3.23 -9.96 -9.89
CA ASP A 305 4.43 -10.72 -10.23
C ASP A 305 4.65 -11.88 -9.23
N PRO A 306 4.63 -13.16 -9.67
CA PRO A 306 4.79 -14.32 -8.79
C PRO A 306 6.16 -14.35 -8.09
N PHE A 307 7.22 -13.89 -8.76
CA PHE A 307 8.54 -13.82 -8.14
C PHE A 307 8.52 -12.79 -6.99
N ILE A 308 7.93 -11.62 -7.23
CA ILE A 308 7.85 -10.60 -6.17
C ILE A 308 7.01 -11.10 -4.99
N ARG A 309 5.85 -11.73 -5.24
CA ARG A 309 5.03 -12.32 -4.15
C ARG A 309 5.77 -13.38 -3.35
N ALA A 310 6.61 -14.19 -3.98
CA ALA A 310 7.38 -15.23 -3.30
C ALA A 310 8.47 -14.65 -2.38
N HIS A 311 9.06 -13.51 -2.74
CA HIS A 311 10.24 -12.97 -2.05
C HIS A 311 9.98 -11.73 -1.19
N TYR A 312 8.89 -11.00 -1.42
CA TYR A 312 8.65 -9.69 -0.82
C TYR A 312 7.26 -9.56 -0.17
N GLN A 313 7.19 -8.68 0.81
CA GLN A 313 5.96 -8.25 1.47
C GLN A 313 5.96 -6.73 1.67
N PHE A 314 4.81 -6.09 1.50
CA PHE A 314 4.72 -4.63 1.45
C PHE A 314 4.12 -4.04 2.71
N TRP A 315 4.84 -3.08 3.29
CA TRP A 315 4.38 -2.22 4.38
C TRP A 315 4.41 -0.77 3.90
N PHE A 316 3.66 0.11 4.56
CA PHE A 316 3.75 1.55 4.31
C PHE A 316 4.13 2.28 5.59
N TYR A 317 4.86 3.38 5.43
CA TYR A 317 5.00 4.39 6.48
C TYR A 317 4.10 5.58 6.14
N SER A 318 3.09 5.82 6.98
CA SER A 318 2.26 7.03 6.90
C SER A 318 2.76 8.04 7.92
N TYR A 319 2.73 9.32 7.56
CA TYR A 319 3.07 10.40 8.47
C TYR A 319 2.35 11.70 8.07
N PRO A 320 2.11 12.63 9.00
CA PRO A 320 1.63 13.97 8.67
C PRO A 320 2.67 14.69 7.83
N SER A 321 2.41 14.86 6.53
CA SER A 321 3.40 15.42 5.61
C SER A 321 3.62 16.94 5.76
N GLY A 322 2.88 17.60 6.66
CA GLY A 322 3.21 18.95 7.15
C GLY A 322 4.41 19.00 8.12
N TYR A 323 4.82 17.85 8.69
CA TYR A 323 5.98 17.78 9.58
C TYR A 323 7.29 17.99 8.82
N PRO A 324 8.28 18.64 9.44
CA PRO A 324 9.65 18.64 8.92
C PRO A 324 10.13 17.21 8.74
N TYR A 325 10.66 16.88 7.57
CA TYR A 325 11.05 15.49 7.29
C TYR A 325 12.09 14.91 8.26
N PRO A 326 12.99 15.68 8.91
CA PRO A 326 13.87 15.11 9.94
C PRO A 326 13.10 14.59 11.15
N TYR A 327 12.01 15.26 11.53
CA TYR A 327 11.13 14.82 12.61
C TYR A 327 10.30 13.60 12.18
N SER A 328 9.79 13.58 10.95
CA SER A 328 9.15 12.37 10.41
C SER A 328 10.11 11.19 10.35
N ALA A 329 11.38 11.41 10.03
CA ALA A 329 12.40 10.38 10.07
C ALA A 329 12.69 9.88 11.49
N ALA A 330 12.68 10.77 12.50
CA ALA A 330 12.79 10.37 13.90
C ALA A 330 11.65 9.42 14.31
N ILE A 331 10.40 9.78 13.99
CA ILE A 331 9.25 8.92 14.25
C ILE A 331 9.38 7.59 13.48
N MET A 332 9.82 7.61 12.23
CA MET A 332 10.02 6.38 11.45
C MET A 332 11.02 5.43 12.13
N ARG A 333 12.10 5.95 12.73
CA ARG A 333 13.07 5.15 13.49
C ARG A 333 12.41 4.48 14.71
N GLU A 334 11.63 5.24 15.49
CA GLU A 334 10.90 4.67 16.63
C GLU A 334 9.91 3.58 16.19
N GLN A 335 9.21 3.80 15.07
CA GLN A 335 8.27 2.83 14.52
C GLN A 335 8.99 1.57 14.02
N LEU A 336 10.18 1.69 13.43
CA LEU A 336 11.02 0.55 13.05
C LEU A 336 11.49 -0.23 14.27
N ASP A 337 11.95 0.43 15.33
CA ASP A 337 12.34 -0.22 16.58
C ASP A 337 11.19 -1.03 17.19
N ALA A 338 9.99 -0.42 17.24
CA ALA A 338 8.80 -1.08 17.73
C ALA A 338 8.35 -2.23 16.83
N ALA A 339 8.47 -2.08 15.50
CA ALA A 339 8.11 -3.11 14.54
C ALA A 339 9.06 -4.30 14.63
N GLU A 340 10.37 -4.08 14.72
CA GLU A 340 11.38 -5.15 14.85
C GLU A 340 11.22 -5.91 16.17
N LYS A 341 10.90 -5.21 17.27
CA LYS A 341 10.57 -5.86 18.55
C LYS A 341 9.36 -6.78 18.45
N ARG A 342 8.36 -6.42 17.63
CA ARG A 342 7.12 -7.20 17.46
C ARG A 342 7.25 -8.30 16.40
N PHE A 343 7.98 -8.01 15.33
CA PHE A 343 8.18 -8.82 14.13
C PHE A 343 9.67 -8.79 13.77
N PRO A 344 10.51 -9.66 14.36
CA PRO A 344 11.96 -9.65 14.15
C PRO A 344 12.31 -9.73 12.67
N LEU A 345 12.97 -8.69 12.13
CA LEU A 345 13.26 -8.54 10.71
C LEU A 345 14.46 -9.41 10.31
N HIS A 346 14.21 -10.68 9.95
CA HIS A 346 15.27 -11.65 9.62
C HIS A 346 16.03 -11.34 8.32
N LYS A 347 15.46 -10.50 7.46
CA LYS A 347 16.07 -10.06 6.19
C LYS A 347 16.21 -8.56 6.19
N LYS A 348 17.30 -8.07 5.60
CA LYS A 348 17.48 -6.62 5.39
C LYS A 348 16.33 -6.07 4.56
N ILE A 349 15.74 -4.97 5.01
CA ILE A 349 14.56 -4.37 4.39
C ILE A 349 14.94 -3.50 3.17
N VAL A 350 13.97 -3.27 2.29
CA VAL A 350 14.08 -2.30 1.20
C VAL A 350 13.19 -1.10 1.50
N LEU A 351 13.75 0.10 1.39
CA LEU A 351 12.97 1.34 1.49
C LEU A 351 12.71 1.91 0.10
N ILE A 352 11.48 2.35 -0.15
CA ILE A 352 11.13 3.09 -1.37
C ILE A 352 10.50 4.41 -0.96
N GLY A 353 11.17 5.51 -1.29
CA GLY A 353 10.68 6.85 -1.02
C GLY A 353 10.21 7.54 -2.30
N HIS A 354 9.10 8.28 -2.21
CA HIS A 354 8.71 9.23 -3.26
C HIS A 354 8.77 10.65 -2.74
N SER A 355 9.34 11.57 -3.53
CA SER A 355 9.41 13.00 -3.20
C SER A 355 10.02 13.22 -1.80
N MET A 356 9.33 13.88 -0.88
CA MET A 356 9.78 14.05 0.51
C MET A 356 10.03 12.70 1.24
N GLY A 357 9.32 11.64 0.88
CA GLY A 357 9.57 10.29 1.39
C GLY A 357 10.95 9.74 1.01
N SER A 358 11.54 10.20 -0.11
CA SER A 358 12.93 9.91 -0.46
C SER A 358 13.91 10.56 0.51
N LEU A 359 13.60 11.76 1.02
CA LEU A 359 14.43 12.43 2.03
C LEU A 359 14.38 11.70 3.37
N ILE A 360 13.19 11.28 3.79
CA ILE A 360 13.02 10.46 5.01
C ILE A 360 13.81 9.15 4.87
N SER A 361 13.67 8.46 3.74
CA SER A 361 14.38 7.20 3.47
C SER A 361 15.90 7.39 3.43
N ARG A 362 16.38 8.52 2.91
CA ARG A 362 17.81 8.90 2.92
C ARG A 362 18.34 9.01 4.35
N LEU A 363 17.58 9.58 5.27
CA LEU A 363 18.01 9.71 6.66
C LEU A 363 18.11 8.35 7.38
N MET A 364 17.49 7.29 6.84
CA MET A 364 17.67 5.92 7.38
C MET A 364 19.01 5.31 6.98
N ILE A 365 19.73 5.88 6.01
CA ILE A 365 21.03 5.38 5.53
C ILE A 365 22.15 6.41 5.68
N THR A 366 21.99 7.35 6.62
CA THR A 366 22.95 8.44 6.86
C THR A 366 23.35 8.48 8.33
N ASP A 367 24.65 8.61 8.60
CA ASP A 367 25.20 8.86 9.93
C ASP A 367 25.50 10.36 10.07
N SER A 368 24.64 11.10 10.77
CA SER A 368 24.83 12.56 10.90
C SER A 368 25.94 12.92 11.89
N GLY A 369 26.15 12.09 12.92
CA GLY A 369 26.89 12.47 14.11
C GLY A 369 26.40 13.82 14.64
N ASP A 370 27.33 14.65 15.10
CA ASP A 370 27.00 15.99 15.60
C ASP A 370 27.02 17.06 14.50
N LYS A 371 27.26 16.70 13.23
CA LYS A 371 27.47 17.69 12.15
C LYS A 371 26.27 18.60 11.93
N LEU A 372 25.05 18.05 11.95
CA LEU A 372 23.83 18.84 11.76
C LEU A 372 23.53 19.69 12.99
N TRP A 373 23.80 19.16 14.19
CA TRP A 373 23.66 19.87 15.46
C TRP A 373 24.63 21.05 15.54
N MET A 374 25.94 20.80 15.44
CA MET A 374 26.99 21.83 15.41
C MET A 374 26.77 22.80 14.26
N GLY A 375 26.38 22.27 13.11
CA GLY A 375 26.02 23.03 11.93
C GLY A 375 24.82 23.94 12.14
N THR A 376 23.99 23.74 13.18
CA THR A 376 22.82 24.56 13.56
C THR A 376 23.15 25.49 14.74
N PHE A 377 23.66 24.94 15.84
CA PHE A 377 23.82 25.62 17.13
C PHE A 377 25.24 26.09 17.42
N ARG A 378 26.25 25.70 16.63
CA ARG A 378 27.69 26.00 16.85
C ARG A 378 28.29 25.47 18.17
N LYS A 379 27.47 24.86 19.03
CA LYS A 379 27.83 24.24 20.31
C LYS A 379 27.35 22.78 20.32
N PRO A 380 28.05 21.88 21.03
CA PRO A 380 27.62 20.49 21.16
C PRO A 380 26.32 20.40 21.98
N PRO A 381 25.57 19.29 21.88
CA PRO A 381 24.30 19.09 22.60
C PRO A 381 24.42 19.29 24.12
N SER A 382 25.58 18.92 24.70
CA SER A 382 25.86 19.08 26.13
C SER A 382 26.01 20.54 26.59
N GLN A 383 26.19 21.49 25.67
CA GLN A 383 26.38 22.92 25.94
C GLN A 383 25.22 23.79 25.43
N THR A 384 24.14 23.16 24.97
CA THR A 384 22.89 23.82 24.57
C THR A 384 21.83 23.55 25.63
N HIS A 385 21.14 24.59 26.07
CA HIS A 385 20.13 24.47 27.13
C HIS A 385 18.72 24.62 26.53
N PHE A 386 18.04 23.48 26.35
CA PHE A 386 16.63 23.41 25.98
C PHE A 386 15.84 22.66 27.06
N SER A 387 14.51 22.74 27.03
CA SER A 387 13.68 21.88 27.88
C SER A 387 13.96 20.40 27.55
N PRO A 388 13.81 19.46 28.50
CA PRO A 388 14.12 18.04 28.25
C PRO A 388 13.40 17.46 27.03
N HIS A 389 12.17 17.90 26.80
CA HIS A 389 11.38 17.50 25.63
C HIS A 389 11.92 18.08 24.32
N ALA A 390 12.26 19.38 24.30
CA ALA A 390 12.83 20.03 23.13
C ALA A 390 14.22 19.47 22.79
N GLN A 391 15.07 19.25 23.81
CA GLN A 391 16.38 18.63 23.66
C GLN A 391 16.25 17.25 22.99
N LYS A 392 15.41 16.37 23.54
CA LYS A 392 15.18 15.02 23.00
C LYS A 392 14.76 15.07 21.53
N MET A 393 13.76 15.89 21.19
CA MET A 393 13.27 15.97 19.80
C MET A 393 14.35 16.49 18.84
N LEU A 394 15.11 17.51 19.24
CA LEU A 394 16.20 18.05 18.43
C LEU A 394 17.32 17.02 18.25
N GLU A 395 17.69 16.29 19.30
CA GLU A 395 18.71 15.24 19.24
C GLU A 395 18.26 14.15 18.28
N GLU A 396 17.05 13.62 18.45
CA GLU A 396 16.49 12.59 17.57
C GLU A 396 16.36 13.04 16.12
N SER A 397 16.20 14.34 15.86
CA SER A 397 16.05 14.91 14.51
C SER A 397 17.37 15.30 13.84
N LEU A 398 18.43 15.59 14.61
CA LEU A 398 19.70 16.12 14.10
C LEU A 398 20.88 15.17 14.31
N ILE A 399 20.79 14.25 15.27
CA ILE A 399 21.84 13.31 15.66
C ILE A 399 21.27 11.90 15.53
N PHE A 400 21.58 11.26 14.42
CA PHE A 400 21.05 9.94 14.09
C PHE A 400 22.11 9.13 13.35
N LYS A 401 21.93 7.81 13.45
CA LYS A 401 22.70 6.81 12.71
C LYS A 401 21.83 6.15 11.65
N HIS A 402 22.48 5.57 10.67
CA HIS A 402 21.83 4.67 9.73
C HIS A 402 21.20 3.48 10.48
N ARG A 403 20.18 2.91 9.84
CA ARG A 403 19.42 1.77 10.32
C ARG A 403 20.06 0.49 9.81
N PRO A 404 20.68 -0.33 10.67
CA PRO A 404 21.43 -1.51 10.22
C PRO A 404 20.55 -2.49 9.46
N GLU A 405 19.27 -2.58 9.76
CA GLU A 405 18.29 -3.44 9.10
C GLU A 405 17.97 -3.01 7.66
N VAL A 406 18.32 -1.80 7.22
CA VAL A 406 18.11 -1.34 5.84
C VAL A 406 19.19 -1.88 4.91
N GLY A 407 18.79 -2.64 3.88
CA GLY A 407 19.71 -3.26 2.92
C GLY A 407 19.73 -2.62 1.55
N ARG A 408 18.69 -1.87 1.17
CA ARG A 408 18.61 -1.18 -0.13
C ARG A 408 17.61 -0.04 -0.08
N VAL A 409 17.86 1.02 -0.86
CA VAL A 409 16.92 2.14 -0.99
C VAL A 409 16.63 2.47 -2.45
N ILE A 410 15.38 2.81 -2.77
CA ILE A 410 14.97 3.30 -4.08
C ILE A 410 14.34 4.69 -3.89
N PHE A 411 14.99 5.72 -4.42
CA PHE A 411 14.50 7.09 -4.41
C PHE A 411 13.73 7.37 -5.69
N ILE A 412 12.51 7.90 -5.57
CA ILE A 412 11.67 8.26 -6.71
C ILE A 412 11.37 9.76 -6.64
N SER A 413 11.86 10.54 -7.59
CA SER A 413 11.68 12.01 -7.66
C SER A 413 12.01 12.73 -6.34
N GLY A 414 13.07 12.33 -5.64
CA GLY A 414 13.45 12.89 -4.34
C GLY A 414 14.16 14.24 -4.46
N PRO A 415 13.72 15.34 -3.83
CA PRO A 415 14.41 16.64 -3.92
C PRO A 415 15.61 16.72 -2.96
N HIS A 416 16.62 15.87 -3.13
CA HIS A 416 17.75 15.73 -2.20
C HIS A 416 18.58 17.01 -2.05
N GLN A 417 18.69 17.81 -3.11
CA GLN A 417 19.34 19.13 -3.07
C GLN A 417 18.35 20.30 -2.93
N GLY A 418 17.08 20.00 -2.61
CA GLY A 418 15.96 20.96 -2.53
C GLY A 418 15.37 21.34 -3.89
N SER A 419 14.18 21.93 -3.91
CA SER A 419 13.49 22.35 -5.16
C SER A 419 13.13 23.83 -5.15
N GLU A 420 13.34 24.50 -6.29
CA GLU A 420 12.96 25.91 -6.49
C GLU A 420 11.44 26.14 -6.43
N MET A 421 10.62 25.11 -6.66
CA MET A 421 9.16 25.24 -6.50
C MET A 421 8.77 25.57 -5.05
N ALA A 422 9.60 25.18 -4.06
CA ALA A 422 9.45 25.58 -2.66
C ALA A 422 9.67 27.09 -2.42
N THR A 423 10.28 27.80 -3.38
CA THR A 423 10.59 29.25 -3.29
C THR A 423 9.63 30.14 -4.10
N GLY A 424 8.84 29.55 -5.02
CA GLY A 424 7.84 30.25 -5.82
C GLY A 424 6.68 30.81 -5.01
N TRP A 425 5.91 31.75 -5.57
CA TRP A 425 4.77 32.38 -4.89
C TRP A 425 3.67 31.37 -4.50
N VAL A 426 3.48 30.32 -5.32
CA VAL A 426 2.55 29.20 -5.04
C VAL A 426 3.03 28.34 -3.86
N GLY A 427 4.32 28.01 -3.80
CA GLY A 427 4.92 27.26 -2.69
C GLY A 427 4.87 28.02 -1.35
N ARG A 428 5.10 29.35 -1.39
CA ARG A 428 4.96 30.25 -0.22
C ARG A 428 3.50 30.42 0.24
N LEU A 429 2.53 30.31 -0.67
CA LEU A 429 1.11 30.34 -0.31
C LEU A 429 0.67 29.00 0.30
N ALA A 430 1.14 27.87 -0.23
CA ALA A 430 0.89 26.54 0.32
C ALA A 430 1.52 26.36 1.72
N SER A 431 2.73 26.87 1.96
CA SER A 431 3.39 26.78 3.27
C SER A 431 2.70 27.59 4.38
N ARG A 432 2.08 28.74 4.04
CA ARG A 432 1.30 29.56 5.00
C ARG A 432 0.00 28.92 5.47
N LEU A 433 -0.53 27.94 4.72
CA LEU A 433 -1.76 27.24 5.06
C LEU A 433 -1.52 26.02 5.96
N ILE A 434 -0.27 25.53 6.04
CA ILE A 434 0.15 24.45 6.94
C ILE A 434 0.23 25.01 8.36
N LYS A 435 -0.62 24.53 9.27
CA LYS A 435 -0.51 24.90 10.68
C LYS A 435 0.57 24.06 11.34
N SER A 436 1.67 24.70 11.72
CA SER A 436 2.69 24.05 12.55
C SER A 436 2.07 23.59 13.88
N PRO A 437 2.29 22.33 14.31
CA PRO A 437 1.87 21.83 15.62
C PRO A 437 2.31 22.73 16.76
N ALA A 438 1.46 22.88 17.79
CA ALA A 438 1.77 23.71 18.95
C ALA A 438 3.09 23.30 19.63
N MET A 439 3.37 21.99 19.68
CA MET A 439 4.64 21.44 20.17
C MET A 439 5.85 21.96 19.36
N LEU A 440 5.80 21.92 18.03
CA LEU A 440 6.89 22.43 17.18
C LEU A 440 7.05 23.96 17.29
N MET A 441 5.94 24.68 17.49
CA MET A 441 5.99 26.13 17.75
C MET A 441 6.65 26.47 19.09
N LYS A 442 6.39 25.69 20.15
CA LYS A 442 7.05 25.86 21.45
C LYS A 442 8.56 25.63 21.33
N ILE A 443 8.97 24.55 20.68
CA ILE A 443 10.38 24.24 20.42
C ILE A 443 11.03 25.34 19.58
N GLY A 444 10.32 25.88 18.59
CA GLY A 444 10.82 27.03 17.83
C GLY A 444 10.95 28.30 18.63
N GLY A 445 10.10 28.51 19.63
CA GLY A 445 10.26 29.55 20.64
C GLY A 445 11.54 29.37 21.45
N GLU A 446 11.82 28.15 21.92
CA GLU A 446 13.04 27.82 22.67
C GLU A 446 14.31 28.02 21.83
N VAL A 447 14.33 27.51 20.58
CA VAL A 447 15.44 27.70 19.64
C VAL A 447 15.68 29.19 19.37
N ARG A 448 14.62 29.97 19.16
CA ARG A 448 14.71 31.42 18.97
C ARG A 448 15.26 32.13 20.22
N ASN A 449 14.81 31.74 21.41
CA ASN A 449 15.29 32.34 22.65
C ASN A 449 16.78 32.05 22.88
N ALA A 450 17.23 30.82 22.61
CA ALA A 450 18.66 30.47 22.65
C ALA A 450 19.48 31.33 21.67
N MET A 451 18.96 31.59 20.46
CA MET A 451 19.60 32.48 19.47
C MET A 451 19.69 33.94 19.91
N LEU A 452 18.69 34.44 20.66
CA LEU A 452 18.72 35.80 21.18
C LEU A 452 19.73 35.95 22.31
N GLN A 453 19.95 34.90 23.10
CA GLN A 453 20.91 34.89 24.21
C GLN A 453 22.34 34.64 23.76
N ASP A 454 22.55 34.02 22.61
CA ASP A 454 23.86 33.72 22.06
C ASP A 454 23.95 34.08 20.58
N SER A 455 24.57 35.24 20.31
CA SER A 455 24.76 35.78 18.95
C SER A 455 25.65 34.92 18.05
N THR A 456 26.39 33.94 18.61
CA THR A 456 27.16 32.97 17.83
C THR A 456 26.27 31.88 17.21
N ILE A 457 25.05 31.70 17.74
CA ILE A 457 24.02 30.86 17.13
C ILE A 457 23.44 31.62 15.94
N LEU A 458 23.74 31.14 14.74
CA LEU A 458 23.26 31.69 13.48
C LEU A 458 21.72 31.85 13.49
N ARG A 459 21.25 33.07 13.20
CA ARG A 459 19.83 33.46 13.16
C ARG A 459 19.01 32.52 12.28
N LEU A 460 18.25 31.63 12.91
CA LEU A 460 17.24 30.81 12.24
C LEU A 460 15.93 31.60 12.26
N GLY A 461 15.37 31.89 11.08
CA GLY A 461 14.02 32.42 10.98
C GLY A 461 13.02 31.30 11.26
N SER A 462 12.48 31.22 12.48
CA SER A 462 11.51 30.20 12.94
C SER A 462 11.95 28.73 12.80
N VAL A 463 11.28 27.80 13.50
CA VAL A 463 11.47 26.37 13.24
C VAL A 463 10.84 26.03 11.88
N PRO A 464 11.59 25.41 10.96
CA PRO A 464 11.12 25.15 9.61
C PRO A 464 9.97 24.15 9.62
N ASN A 465 8.99 24.32 8.73
CA ASN A 465 7.98 23.29 8.42
C ASN A 465 8.46 22.38 7.26
N SER A 466 7.62 21.45 6.79
CA SER A 466 7.98 20.53 5.69
C SER A 466 8.46 21.26 4.44
N VAL A 467 7.77 22.31 4.00
CA VAL A 467 8.11 23.10 2.80
C VAL A 467 9.45 23.84 2.99
N ASP A 468 9.70 24.40 4.17
CA ASP A 468 10.96 25.09 4.45
C ASP A 468 12.15 24.11 4.35
N THR A 469 11.99 22.88 4.84
CA THR A 469 13.01 21.82 4.71
C THR A 469 13.16 21.25 3.30
N LEU A 470 12.36 21.68 2.33
CA LEU A 470 12.49 21.31 0.91
C LEU A 470 13.14 22.41 0.07
N ALA A 471 13.36 23.61 0.63
CA ALA A 471 13.99 24.72 -0.07
C ALA A 471 15.51 24.48 -0.24
N PRO A 472 16.10 24.74 -1.43
CA PRO A 472 17.51 24.48 -1.69
C PRO A 472 18.45 25.38 -0.86
N ASN A 473 17.94 26.52 -0.38
CA ASN A 473 18.68 27.43 0.49
C ASN A 473 18.53 27.09 1.99
N ASN A 474 17.71 26.10 2.35
CA ASN A 474 17.53 25.68 3.74
C ASN A 474 18.84 25.16 4.33
N ARG A 475 19.16 25.59 5.56
CA ARG A 475 20.41 25.23 6.23
C ARG A 475 20.54 23.73 6.50
N PHE A 476 19.46 23.07 6.92
CA PHE A 476 19.45 21.61 7.08
C PHE A 476 19.78 20.94 5.75
N VAL A 477 19.12 21.34 4.66
CA VAL A 477 19.34 20.77 3.32
C VAL A 477 20.79 20.95 2.86
N LYS A 478 21.39 22.13 3.07
CA LYS A 478 22.80 22.35 2.74
C LYS A 478 23.72 21.45 3.57
N LEU A 479 23.46 21.33 4.88
CA LEU A 479 24.30 20.54 5.78
C LEU A 479 24.16 19.04 5.55
N ILE A 480 22.96 18.50 5.38
CA ILE A 480 22.78 17.06 5.13
C ILE A 480 23.43 16.61 3.83
N ASN A 481 23.52 17.51 2.84
CA ASN A 481 24.23 17.25 1.58
C ASN A 481 25.75 17.21 1.69
N THR A 482 26.34 17.61 2.83
CA THR A 482 27.76 17.38 3.10
C THR A 482 28.01 16.09 3.90
N VAL A 483 26.96 15.41 4.34
CA VAL A 483 27.03 14.12 5.02
C VAL A 483 26.92 13.01 3.97
N PRO A 484 27.95 12.15 3.83
CA PRO A 484 27.90 11.05 2.88
C PRO A 484 26.85 10.01 3.29
N LEU A 485 26.31 9.30 2.30
CA LEU A 485 25.51 8.10 2.57
C LEU A 485 26.42 6.97 3.07
N THR A 486 25.85 6.08 3.87
CA THR A 486 26.57 4.98 4.51
C THR A 486 27.14 4.02 3.45
N PRO A 487 28.47 3.79 3.40
CA PRO A 487 29.06 2.84 2.47
C PRO A 487 28.47 1.43 2.61
N GLY A 488 28.30 0.74 1.49
CA GLY A 488 27.82 -0.65 1.46
C GLY A 488 26.29 -0.82 1.44
N ILE A 489 25.50 0.26 1.58
CA ILE A 489 24.04 0.21 1.39
C ILE A 489 23.71 0.69 -0.04
N PRO A 490 23.36 -0.20 -0.99
CA PRO A 490 23.03 0.20 -2.35
C PRO A 490 21.77 1.07 -2.42
N TYR A 491 21.80 2.09 -3.27
CA TYR A 491 20.64 2.93 -3.57
C TYR A 491 20.49 3.19 -5.06
N HIS A 492 19.27 3.50 -5.47
CA HIS A 492 18.88 3.76 -6.84
C HIS A 492 18.04 5.04 -6.92
N SER A 493 18.11 5.73 -8.05
CA SER A 493 17.32 6.93 -8.30
C SER A 493 16.46 6.77 -9.55
N ILE A 494 15.16 7.05 -9.42
CA ILE A 494 14.22 7.10 -10.53
C ILE A 494 13.62 8.50 -10.57
N MET A 495 13.71 9.19 -11.70
CA MET A 495 13.29 10.58 -11.83
C MET A 495 12.28 10.73 -12.95
N GLY A 496 11.26 11.54 -12.73
CA GLY A 496 10.39 11.98 -13.82
C GLY A 496 11.06 13.06 -14.68
N ASP A 497 10.83 12.99 -15.98
CA ASP A 497 10.96 14.13 -16.88
C ASP A 497 9.69 14.25 -17.70
N ARG A 498 9.21 15.48 -17.92
CA ARG A 498 7.94 15.73 -18.64
C ARG A 498 8.03 15.52 -20.16
N GLY A 499 9.03 14.78 -20.63
CA GLY A 499 9.35 14.58 -22.05
C GLY A 499 9.84 15.86 -22.72
N LYS A 500 10.27 16.86 -21.93
CA LYS A 500 10.74 18.15 -22.45
C LYS A 500 12.24 18.13 -22.74
N GLY A 501 12.95 17.12 -22.22
CA GLY A 501 14.41 17.13 -22.18
C GLY A 501 14.92 18.29 -21.32
N GLY A 502 16.16 18.68 -21.56
CA GLY A 502 16.84 19.74 -20.83
C GLY A 502 18.15 19.27 -20.23
N ASN A 503 18.89 20.22 -19.67
CA ASN A 503 20.17 19.95 -19.05
C ASN A 503 19.95 19.27 -17.71
N LYS A 504 20.89 18.38 -17.39
CA LYS A 504 20.98 17.64 -16.12
C LYS A 504 21.57 18.48 -14.99
N ASP A 505 22.16 19.62 -15.31
CA ASP A 505 22.67 20.57 -14.33
C ASP A 505 21.64 21.69 -14.08
N ARG A 506 22.08 22.81 -13.49
CA ARG A 506 21.22 23.96 -13.19
C ARG A 506 20.97 24.88 -14.40
N THR A 507 21.49 24.56 -15.59
CA THR A 507 21.38 25.44 -16.76
C THR A 507 20.04 25.27 -17.49
N PRO A 508 19.26 26.34 -17.73
CA PRO A 508 17.99 26.23 -18.47
C PRO A 508 18.18 25.84 -19.94
N PRO A 509 17.24 25.09 -20.55
CA PRO A 509 16.09 24.45 -19.92
C PRO A 509 16.52 23.26 -19.06
N VAL A 510 16.03 23.16 -17.82
CA VAL A 510 16.41 22.09 -16.88
C VAL A 510 15.46 20.90 -17.01
N SER A 511 16.00 19.67 -17.05
CA SER A 511 15.20 18.45 -17.00
C SER A 511 14.46 18.34 -15.66
N THR A 512 13.15 18.09 -15.69
CA THR A 512 12.31 18.13 -14.48
C THR A 512 10.99 17.39 -14.67
N ASP A 513 10.51 16.80 -13.57
CA ASP A 513 9.16 16.25 -13.45
C ASP A 513 8.06 17.33 -13.25
N GLY A 514 8.47 18.61 -13.29
CA GLY A 514 7.62 19.79 -13.06
C GLY A 514 7.63 20.30 -11.62
N VAL A 515 8.16 19.52 -10.68
CA VAL A 515 8.27 19.86 -9.25
C VAL A 515 9.72 19.76 -8.79
N VAL A 516 10.42 18.69 -9.15
CA VAL A 516 11.81 18.43 -8.80
C VAL A 516 12.64 18.39 -10.07
N PRO A 517 13.70 19.20 -10.16
CA PRO A 517 14.65 19.12 -11.27
C PRO A 517 15.60 17.93 -11.10
N TYR A 518 16.13 17.43 -12.21
CA TYR A 518 17.08 16.30 -12.23
C TYR A 518 18.24 16.55 -11.27
N TRP A 519 18.89 17.72 -11.32
CA TRP A 519 20.05 18.03 -10.47
C TRP A 519 19.75 17.89 -8.97
N SER A 520 18.49 18.02 -8.56
CA SER A 520 18.08 17.85 -7.16
C SER A 520 17.80 16.41 -6.79
N SER A 521 17.30 15.61 -7.74
CA SER A 521 17.09 14.16 -7.55
C SER A 521 18.35 13.32 -7.72
N HIS A 522 19.32 13.85 -8.46
CA HIS A 522 20.59 13.21 -8.68
C HIS A 522 21.39 13.11 -7.37
N LEU A 523 21.94 11.92 -7.13
CA LEU A 523 22.87 11.62 -6.05
C LEU A 523 24.02 10.81 -6.64
N ASP A 524 25.24 11.36 -6.56
CA ASP A 524 26.45 10.64 -6.92
C ASP A 524 26.52 9.32 -6.16
N GLY A 525 27.00 8.26 -6.81
CA GLY A 525 27.16 6.92 -6.22
C GLY A 525 25.92 6.01 -6.27
N ALA A 526 24.80 6.47 -6.85
CA ALA A 526 23.65 5.60 -7.10
C ALA A 526 24.03 4.41 -7.99
N GLN A 527 23.62 3.20 -7.59
CA GLN A 527 23.93 1.98 -8.33
C GLN A 527 23.22 1.92 -9.69
N SER A 528 22.00 2.45 -9.76
CA SER A 528 21.36 2.76 -11.04
C SER A 528 20.58 4.06 -10.96
N GLU A 529 20.43 4.69 -12.11
CA GLU A 529 19.66 5.89 -12.28
C GLU A 529 18.80 5.78 -13.54
N LEU A 530 17.51 6.10 -13.44
CA LEU A 530 16.58 6.04 -14.57
C LEU A 530 15.73 7.32 -14.65
N ILE A 531 15.71 7.96 -15.81
CA ILE A 531 14.75 9.03 -16.12
C ILE A 531 13.57 8.43 -16.87
N VAL A 532 12.35 8.70 -16.42
CA VAL A 532 11.10 8.20 -17.03
C VAL A 532 10.22 9.35 -17.52
N PRO A 533 9.45 9.18 -18.60
CA PRO A 533 8.57 10.21 -19.13
C PRO A 533 7.33 10.36 -18.21
N SER A 534 7.44 11.22 -17.19
CA SER A 534 6.45 11.39 -16.14
C SER A 534 6.46 12.81 -15.57
N ASN A 535 5.30 13.26 -15.11
CA ASN A 535 5.23 14.34 -14.12
C ASN A 535 5.71 13.81 -12.75
N HIS A 536 5.57 14.62 -11.69
CA HIS A 536 6.05 14.31 -10.34
C HIS A 536 5.58 12.97 -9.73
N SER A 537 4.46 12.40 -10.19
CA SER A 537 3.97 11.08 -9.78
C SER A 537 4.70 9.91 -10.45
N ALA A 538 6.03 9.98 -10.56
CA ALA A 538 6.83 8.94 -11.23
C ALA A 538 6.64 7.55 -10.62
N HIS A 539 6.34 7.42 -9.33
CA HIS A 539 6.02 6.14 -8.67
C HIS A 539 4.76 5.45 -9.22
N GLN A 540 3.94 6.14 -10.01
CA GLN A 540 2.75 5.59 -10.68
C GLN A 540 3.02 5.31 -12.17
N ASN A 541 4.17 5.70 -12.69
CA ASN A 541 4.54 5.52 -14.09
C ASN A 541 4.91 4.05 -14.37
N PRO A 542 4.42 3.43 -15.46
CA PRO A 542 4.73 2.05 -15.79
C PRO A 542 6.23 1.73 -15.90
N GLN A 543 7.04 2.65 -16.43
CA GLN A 543 8.50 2.45 -16.57
C GLN A 543 9.21 2.48 -15.20
N ALA A 544 8.79 3.37 -14.31
CA ALA A 544 9.32 3.41 -12.95
C ALA A 544 8.92 2.15 -12.15
N ILE A 545 7.68 1.67 -12.30
CA ILE A 545 7.22 0.42 -11.68
C ILE A 545 8.05 -0.77 -12.20
N ALA A 546 8.34 -0.80 -13.51
CA ALA A 546 9.20 -1.82 -14.10
C ALA A 546 10.64 -1.77 -13.56
N GLU A 547 11.20 -0.58 -13.36
CA GLU A 547 12.54 -0.42 -12.77
C GLU A 547 12.57 -0.84 -11.30
N VAL A 548 11.56 -0.48 -10.50
CA VAL A 548 11.42 -1.00 -9.12
C VAL A 548 11.35 -2.52 -9.12
N ARG A 549 10.56 -3.12 -10.01
CA ARG A 549 10.47 -4.58 -10.16
C ARG A 549 11.84 -5.20 -10.51
N ARG A 550 12.60 -4.59 -11.42
CA ARG A 550 13.96 -5.03 -11.79
C ARG A 550 14.90 -4.96 -10.59
N ILE A 551 14.91 -3.85 -9.86
CA ILE A 551 15.74 -3.65 -8.66
C ILE A 551 15.38 -4.67 -7.57
N LEU A 552 14.09 -4.91 -7.30
CA LEU A 552 13.67 -5.92 -6.33
C LEU A 552 14.07 -7.34 -6.77
N ARG A 553 13.98 -7.68 -8.06
CA ARG A 553 14.47 -8.96 -8.56
C ARG A 553 15.98 -9.12 -8.36
N GLN A 554 16.74 -8.09 -8.71
CA GLN A 554 18.20 -8.03 -8.49
C GLN A 554 18.54 -8.18 -6.99
N ASN A 555 17.82 -7.50 -6.10
CA ASN A 555 18.02 -7.57 -4.65
C ASN A 555 17.79 -8.98 -4.08
N ALA A 556 16.88 -9.76 -4.67
CA ALA A 556 16.62 -11.14 -4.29
C ALA A 556 17.62 -12.14 -4.92
N GLY A 557 18.63 -11.67 -5.67
CA GLY A 557 19.62 -12.52 -6.31
C GLY A 557 19.12 -13.20 -7.59
N ALA A 558 18.05 -12.72 -8.22
CA ALA A 558 17.64 -13.25 -9.53
C ALA A 558 18.71 -12.93 -10.59
N ALA A 559 19.12 -13.95 -11.36
CA ALA A 559 19.99 -13.74 -12.52
C ALA A 559 19.33 -12.73 -13.48
N GLY A 560 20.08 -11.70 -13.88
CA GLY A 560 19.60 -10.68 -14.80
C GLY A 560 19.43 -11.27 -16.19
N ASN A 561 18.23 -11.73 -16.53
CA ASN A 561 17.86 -11.84 -17.93
C ASN A 561 17.49 -10.42 -18.39
N ASN A 562 18.51 -9.74 -18.93
CA ASN A 562 18.36 -8.49 -19.68
C ASN A 562 17.36 -8.64 -20.82
#